data_AF-A0A954VGS5-F1
#
_entry.id   AF-A0A954VGS5-F1
#
_cell.length_a   1.000
_cell.length_b   1.000
_cell.length_c   1.000
_cell.angle_alpha   90.00
_cell.angle_beta   90.00
_cell.angle_gamma   90.00
#
_symmetry.space_group_name_H-M   'P 1'
#
loop_
_entity.id
_entity.type
_entity.pdbx_description
1 polymer ?
#
loop_
_entity_poly.entity_id
_entity_poly.type
_entity_poly.pdbx_seq_one_letter_code
_entity_poly.pdbx_strand_id
1 'polypeptide(L)'
;MHRWMVTVFFLLLALQGCFRSKTTPSLSLSESQALQENAASNLNTPVEITNSLGIRLRLIPPGEFTMGSPNSERGRRAVERQHRVRITTPFYMATTEVTQAQWLELMDDNPSFIEGDDHPVETIPWSEAVEFCRRLSEKEGKRYRLPTEAE
;
A
#
# COMPACT_ATOMS: atom_id res chain seq x y z
N MET A 1 9.58 -26.81 70.32
CA MET A 1 10.94 -26.23 70.35
C MET A 1 11.14 -25.52 69.01
N HIS A 2 11.13 -24.19 68.97
CA HIS A 2 12.34 -23.34 68.78
C HIS A 2 12.91 -23.40 67.33
N ARG A 3 13.10 -22.31 66.55
CA ARG A 3 13.06 -20.85 66.83
C ARG A 3 12.91 -20.00 65.51
N TRP A 4 12.12 -18.91 65.56
CA TRP A 4 12.36 -17.53 64.99
C TRP A 4 12.36 -17.35 63.43
N MET A 5 11.64 -16.40 62.79
CA MET A 5 11.72 -14.90 62.76
C MET A 5 12.96 -14.36 62.00
N VAL A 6 12.91 -13.46 60.99
CA VAL A 6 11.86 -12.62 60.31
C VAL A 6 12.18 -12.54 58.77
N THR A 7 11.38 -12.00 57.82
CA THR A 7 11.26 -10.54 57.44
C THR A 7 10.27 -10.33 56.27
N VAL A 8 9.60 -9.18 56.26
CA VAL A 8 8.60 -8.67 55.28
C VAL A 8 9.21 -8.28 53.92
N PHE A 9 8.49 -8.47 52.81
CA PHE A 9 8.48 -7.49 51.72
C PHE A 9 7.09 -7.38 51.06
N PHE A 10 6.51 -6.18 51.10
CA PHE A 10 5.31 -5.80 50.34
C PHE A 10 5.74 -5.42 48.91
N LEU A 11 4.96 -5.80 47.89
CA LEU A 11 4.68 -4.90 46.78
C LEU A 11 3.36 -5.26 46.10
N LEU A 12 2.51 -4.25 45.89
CA LEU A 12 1.32 -4.38 45.06
C LEU A 12 1.72 -4.59 43.59
N LEU A 13 1.02 -5.48 42.89
CA LEU A 13 0.90 -5.42 41.45
C LEU A 13 -0.59 -5.48 41.09
N ALA A 14 -1.09 -4.38 40.54
CA ALA A 14 -2.48 -4.21 40.18
C ALA A 14 -2.84 -5.09 38.99
N LEU A 15 -3.54 -6.20 39.25
CA LEU A 15 -4.31 -6.90 38.24
C LEU A 15 -5.56 -6.09 37.93
N GLN A 16 -5.54 -5.31 36.84
CA GLN A 16 -6.68 -5.21 35.92
C GLN A 16 -6.34 -4.53 34.59
N GLY A 17 -6.33 -5.33 33.53
CA GLY A 17 -6.89 -4.98 32.23
C GLY A 17 -6.42 -3.69 31.56
N CYS A 18 -5.20 -3.67 31.03
CA CYS A 18 -4.92 -2.80 29.88
C CYS A 18 -5.69 -3.35 28.66
N PHE A 19 -6.94 -2.89 28.49
CA PHE A 19 -7.81 -3.26 27.38
C PHE A 19 -7.27 -2.63 26.09
N ARG A 20 -6.29 -3.32 25.48
CA ARG A 20 -5.63 -2.89 24.26
C ARG A 20 -6.61 -3.03 23.10
N SER A 21 -7.36 -1.97 22.81
CA SER A 21 -8.12 -1.85 21.58
C SER A 21 -7.20 -2.16 20.39
N LYS A 22 -7.70 -2.92 19.42
CA LYS A 22 -6.98 -3.24 18.19
C LYS A 22 -7.03 -2.06 17.21
N THR A 23 -6.61 -0.88 17.66
CA THR A 23 -6.18 0.18 16.74
C THR A 23 -4.85 -0.26 16.14
N THR A 24 -4.81 -0.44 14.82
CA THR A 24 -3.53 -0.51 14.09
C THR A 24 -2.73 0.73 14.45
N PRO A 25 -1.52 0.62 15.02
CA PRO A 25 -0.72 1.80 15.32
C PRO A 25 -0.41 2.53 14.01
N SER A 26 -0.70 3.83 13.96
CA SER A 26 -0.30 4.68 12.86
C SER A 26 1.23 4.81 12.88
N LEU A 27 1.89 4.14 11.94
CA LEU A 27 3.33 4.24 11.76
C LEU A 27 3.71 5.68 11.39
N SER A 28 4.83 6.16 11.91
CA SER A 28 5.46 7.38 11.40
C SER A 28 6.02 7.15 9.99
N LEU A 29 6.36 8.24 9.28
CA LEU A 29 6.95 8.16 7.94
C LEU A 29 8.28 7.40 7.95
N SER A 30 9.15 7.64 8.94
CA SER A 30 10.44 6.97 9.06
C SER A 30 10.32 5.48 9.40
N GLU A 31 9.38 5.09 10.26
CA GLU A 31 9.08 3.67 10.52
C GLU A 31 8.53 2.99 9.26
N SER A 32 7.62 3.64 8.54
CA SER A 32 7.03 3.11 7.30
C SER A 32 8.08 2.92 6.20
N GLN A 33 8.98 3.90 6.04
CA GLN A 33 10.12 3.82 5.13
C GLN A 33 11.05 2.68 5.52
N ALA A 34 11.50 2.62 6.78
CA ALA A 34 12.41 1.57 7.27
C ALA A 34 11.82 0.16 7.10
N LEU A 35 10.51 -0.02 7.31
CA LEU A 35 9.84 -1.30 7.08
C LEU A 35 9.85 -1.71 5.60
N GLN A 36 9.66 -0.77 4.67
CA GLN A 36 9.72 -1.04 3.23
C GLN A 36 11.15 -1.30 2.73
N GLU A 37 12.16 -0.56 3.20
CA GLU A 37 13.57 -0.83 2.89
C GLU A 37 14.00 -2.23 3.37
N ASN A 38 13.64 -2.59 4.60
CA ASN A 38 13.90 -3.92 5.14
C ASN A 38 13.18 -5.02 4.35
N ALA A 39 11.93 -4.79 3.92
CA ALA A 39 11.20 -5.73 3.09
C ALA A 39 11.82 -5.90 1.69
N ALA A 40 12.25 -4.80 1.06
CA ALA A 40 12.93 -4.79 -0.23
C ALA A 40 14.28 -5.55 -0.17
N SER A 41 15.08 -5.27 0.87
CA SER A 41 16.34 -5.97 1.16
C SER A 41 16.14 -7.48 1.35
N ASN A 42 15.14 -7.89 2.15
CA ASN A 42 14.78 -9.30 2.37
C ASN A 42 14.29 -10.02 1.10
N LEU A 43 13.79 -9.27 0.12
CA LEU A 43 13.35 -9.78 -1.19
C LEU A 43 14.44 -9.65 -2.28
N ASN A 44 15.64 -9.16 -1.92
CA ASN A 44 16.75 -8.89 -2.84
C ASN A 44 16.36 -8.06 -4.08
N THR A 45 15.45 -7.09 -3.90
CA THR A 45 14.90 -6.24 -4.97
C THR A 45 14.93 -4.78 -4.53
N PRO A 46 15.10 -3.79 -5.44
CA PRO A 46 15.10 -2.38 -5.05
C PRO A 46 13.72 -1.93 -4.55
N VAL A 47 13.70 -1.02 -3.57
CA VAL A 47 12.45 -0.45 -3.02
C VAL A 47 11.65 0.35 -4.04
N GLU A 48 12.34 0.96 -5.01
CA GLU A 48 11.78 1.78 -6.08
C GLU A 48 12.51 1.50 -7.39
N ILE A 49 11.79 1.53 -8.50
CA ILE A 49 12.32 1.46 -9.86
C ILE A 49 11.71 2.60 -10.69
N THR A 50 12.47 3.10 -11.67
CA THR A 50 11.94 4.02 -12.68
C THR A 50 11.90 3.28 -14.02
N ASN A 51 10.79 3.37 -14.73
CA ASN A 51 10.63 2.73 -16.04
C ASN A 51 11.09 3.65 -17.20
N SER A 52 10.98 3.18 -18.44
CA SER A 52 11.39 3.92 -19.65
C SER A 52 10.59 5.20 -19.92
N LEU A 53 9.42 5.36 -19.30
CA LEU A 53 8.58 6.57 -19.37
C LEU A 53 8.81 7.53 -18.19
N GLY A 54 9.81 7.27 -17.33
CA GLY A 54 10.02 8.06 -16.12
C GLY A 54 9.03 7.79 -14.98
N ILE A 55 8.11 6.82 -15.13
CA ILE A 55 7.19 6.42 -14.06
C ILE A 55 8.01 5.76 -12.95
N ARG A 56 7.97 6.33 -11.74
CA ARG A 56 8.48 5.69 -10.53
C ARG A 56 7.47 4.68 -10.03
N LEU A 57 7.91 3.44 -9.81
CA LEU A 57 7.11 2.39 -9.21
C LEU A 57 7.78 1.88 -7.93
N ARG A 58 6.99 1.74 -6.87
CA ARG A 58 7.47 1.37 -5.53
C ARG A 58 7.02 -0.04 -5.16
N LEU A 59 7.87 -0.75 -4.45
CA LEU A 59 7.64 -2.13 -4.04
C LEU A 59 6.53 -2.20 -2.99
N ILE A 60 5.47 -2.95 -3.31
CA ILE A 60 4.47 -3.41 -2.35
C ILE A 60 4.86 -4.83 -1.92
N PRO A 61 5.38 -5.02 -0.69
CA PRO A 61 5.80 -6.34 -0.21
C PRO A 61 4.58 -7.22 0.17
N PRO A 62 4.75 -8.55 0.28
CA PRO A 62 3.72 -9.43 0.81
C PRO A 62 3.31 -9.02 2.22
N GLY A 63 2.02 -9.09 2.52
CA GLY A 63 1.47 -8.58 3.77
C GLY A 63 -0.02 -8.84 3.90
N GLU A 64 -0.60 -8.31 4.98
CA GLU A 64 -2.03 -8.37 5.22
C GLU A 64 -2.57 -7.08 5.81
N PHE A 65 -3.72 -6.64 5.31
CA PHE A 65 -4.44 -5.48 5.80
C PHE A 65 -5.94 -5.76 5.89
N THR A 66 -6.68 -4.82 6.49
CA THR A 66 -8.15 -4.87 6.55
C THR A 66 -8.68 -3.90 5.51
N MET A 67 -9.37 -4.42 4.50
CA MET A 67 -9.98 -3.62 3.43
C MET A 67 -11.43 -3.30 3.77
N GLY A 68 -11.92 -2.12 3.38
CA GLY A 68 -13.28 -1.63 3.68
C GLY A 68 -13.39 -0.77 4.94
N SER A 69 -14.52 -0.06 5.08
CA SER A 69 -14.78 0.93 6.13
C SER A 69 -15.49 0.33 7.37
N PRO A 70 -15.16 0.76 8.60
CA PRO A 70 -15.87 0.33 9.81
C PRO A 70 -17.36 0.64 9.75
N ASN A 71 -18.19 -0.20 10.39
CA ASN A 71 -19.65 -0.01 10.37
C ASN A 71 -20.14 1.35 10.89
N SER A 72 -19.32 2.04 11.69
CA SER A 72 -19.57 3.36 12.28
C SER A 72 -19.09 4.54 11.42
N GLU A 73 -18.44 4.32 10.28
CA GLU A 73 -17.94 5.39 9.43
C GLU A 73 -19.10 6.16 8.76
N ARG A 74 -19.12 7.49 8.89
CA ARG A 74 -20.17 8.32 8.32
C ARG A 74 -19.99 8.44 6.81
N GLY A 75 -20.97 7.98 6.04
CA GLY A 75 -20.98 8.08 4.57
C GLY A 75 -20.65 6.77 3.85
N ARG A 76 -20.25 5.73 4.58
CA ARG A 76 -20.00 4.39 4.02
C ARG A 76 -21.19 3.83 3.23
N ARG A 77 -20.89 3.05 2.20
CA ARG A 77 -21.84 2.27 1.42
C ARG A 77 -21.92 0.83 1.95
N ALA A 78 -22.99 0.13 1.58
CA ALA A 78 -23.21 -1.26 2.00
C ALA A 78 -22.15 -2.25 1.46
N VAL A 79 -21.47 -1.92 0.37
CA VAL A 79 -20.42 -2.74 -0.26
C VAL A 79 -19.08 -2.71 0.48
N GLU A 80 -18.81 -1.68 1.28
CA GLU A 80 -17.50 -1.45 1.92
C GLU A 80 -17.28 -2.30 3.19
N ARG A 81 -17.85 -3.51 3.26
CA ARG A 81 -17.78 -4.37 4.43
C ARG A 81 -16.33 -4.79 4.73
N GLN A 82 -15.89 -4.53 5.97
CA GLN A 82 -14.53 -4.90 6.39
C GLN A 82 -14.25 -6.40 6.26
N HIS A 83 -13.12 -6.73 5.64
CA HIS A 83 -12.61 -8.08 5.51
C HIS A 83 -11.07 -8.08 5.47
N ARG A 84 -10.46 -9.25 5.71
CA ARG A 84 -9.00 -9.41 5.74
C ARG A 84 -8.50 -9.73 4.32
N VAL A 85 -7.56 -8.92 3.83
CA VAL A 85 -6.87 -9.13 2.56
C VAL A 85 -5.44 -9.59 2.84
N ARG A 86 -4.91 -10.50 2.01
CA ARG A 86 -3.54 -10.97 2.04
C ARG A 86 -2.91 -10.85 0.66
N ILE A 87 -1.87 -10.03 0.54
CA ILE A 87 -0.98 -9.99 -0.61
C ILE A 87 0.11 -11.06 -0.41
N THR A 88 0.13 -12.09 -1.25
CA THR A 88 1.08 -13.21 -1.15
C THR A 88 2.37 -12.99 -1.95
N THR A 89 2.31 -12.15 -2.96
CA THR A 89 3.37 -11.98 -3.97
C THR A 89 3.71 -10.49 -4.05
N PRO A 90 4.99 -10.09 -3.99
CA PRO A 90 5.36 -8.70 -4.15
C PRO A 90 5.04 -8.22 -5.55
N PHE A 91 4.71 -6.93 -5.67
CA PHE A 91 4.56 -6.26 -6.96
C PHE A 91 5.04 -4.81 -6.86
N TYR A 92 5.19 -4.15 -8.00
CA TYR A 92 5.51 -2.72 -8.07
C TYR A 92 4.25 -1.94 -8.46
N MET A 93 3.96 -0.84 -7.75
CA MET A 93 2.85 0.07 -8.04
C MET A 93 3.40 1.46 -8.37
N ALA A 94 2.85 2.14 -9.37
CA ALA A 94 3.22 3.52 -9.70
C ALA A 94 2.98 4.46 -8.50
N THR A 95 3.91 5.39 -8.23
CA THR A 95 3.80 6.31 -7.08
C THR A 95 2.80 7.46 -7.29
N THR A 96 2.33 7.62 -8.52
CA THR A 96 1.39 8.64 -8.99
C THR A 96 0.50 8.01 -10.06
N GLU A 97 -0.59 8.69 -10.39
CA GLU A 97 -1.31 8.48 -11.65
C GLU A 97 -0.36 8.64 -12.87
N VAL A 98 -0.74 8.04 -14.00
CA VAL A 98 -0.04 8.21 -15.28
C VAL A 98 -0.32 9.62 -15.80
N THR A 99 0.73 10.37 -16.14
CA THR A 99 0.56 11.74 -16.65
C THR A 99 0.21 11.77 -18.14
N GLN A 100 -0.30 12.91 -18.62
CA GLN A 100 -0.67 13.09 -20.03
C GLN A 100 0.54 12.96 -20.97
N ALA A 101 1.72 13.45 -20.56
CA ALA A 101 2.95 13.23 -21.32
C ALA A 101 3.35 11.74 -21.38
N GLN A 102 3.24 11.02 -20.24
CA GLN A 102 3.53 9.57 -20.19
C GLN A 102 2.54 8.74 -21.01
N TRP A 103 1.28 9.19 -21.09
CA TRP A 103 0.23 8.58 -21.92
C TRP A 103 0.55 8.71 -23.41
N LEU A 104 0.87 9.92 -23.87
CA LEU A 104 1.18 10.24 -25.28
C LEU A 104 2.47 9.57 -25.81
N GLU A 105 3.36 9.10 -24.93
CA GLU A 105 4.52 8.27 -25.30
C GLU A 105 4.16 6.84 -25.80
N LEU A 106 2.90 6.43 -25.64
CA LEU A 106 2.39 5.11 -26.03
C LEU A 106 1.05 5.15 -26.77
N MET A 107 0.23 6.18 -26.54
CA MET A 107 -1.15 6.28 -27.01
C MET A 107 -1.29 7.42 -28.02
N ASP A 108 -2.27 7.30 -28.91
CA ASP A 108 -2.34 8.11 -30.13
C ASP A 108 -3.03 9.48 -29.93
N ASP A 109 -3.74 9.68 -28.81
CA ASP A 109 -4.46 10.90 -28.45
C ASP A 109 -4.45 11.21 -26.93
N ASN A 110 -4.84 12.42 -26.55
CA ASN A 110 -5.06 12.84 -25.17
C ASN A 110 -6.54 13.20 -24.96
N PRO A 111 -7.34 12.37 -24.29
CA PRO A 111 -8.77 12.62 -24.08
C PRO A 111 -9.08 13.48 -22.85
N SER A 112 -8.06 13.98 -22.14
CA SER A 112 -8.21 14.77 -20.90
C SER A 112 -8.90 16.11 -21.16
N PHE A 113 -9.83 16.50 -20.29
CA PHE A 113 -10.48 17.82 -20.36
C PHE A 113 -9.60 18.93 -19.76
N ILE A 114 -8.79 18.61 -18.74
CA ILE A 114 -7.81 19.54 -18.16
C ILE A 114 -6.41 19.22 -18.70
N GLU A 115 -6.02 19.87 -19.79
CA GLU A 115 -4.71 19.66 -20.43
C GLU A 115 -3.51 20.06 -19.53
N GLY A 116 -2.43 19.28 -19.61
CA GLY A 116 -1.11 19.60 -19.03
C GLY A 116 -0.21 18.37 -18.87
N ASP A 117 1.06 18.46 -19.28
CA ASP A 117 2.01 17.33 -19.35
C ASP A 117 2.17 16.55 -18.04
N ASP A 118 2.18 17.27 -16.91
CA ASP A 118 2.31 16.74 -15.54
C ASP A 118 0.95 16.41 -14.88
N HIS A 119 -0.17 16.73 -15.52
CA HIS A 119 -1.49 16.34 -15.03
C HIS A 119 -1.75 14.86 -15.26
N PRO A 120 -2.56 14.19 -14.42
CA PRO A 120 -3.04 12.84 -14.73
C PRO A 120 -3.80 12.84 -16.05
N VAL A 121 -3.66 11.75 -16.83
CA VAL A 121 -4.58 11.50 -17.93
C VAL A 121 -5.96 11.14 -17.37
N GLU A 122 -7.01 11.75 -17.90
CA GLU A 122 -8.38 11.57 -17.43
C GLU A 122 -9.37 11.43 -18.59
N THR A 123 -10.64 11.15 -18.29
CA THR A 123 -11.70 10.85 -19.29
C THR A 123 -11.43 9.62 -20.19
N ILE A 124 -10.42 8.79 -19.87
CA ILE A 124 -10.16 7.50 -20.54
C ILE A 124 -11.19 6.41 -20.17
N PRO A 125 -11.62 5.55 -21.12
CA PRO A 125 -12.35 4.33 -20.79
C PRO A 125 -11.37 3.24 -20.31
N TRP A 126 -11.87 2.30 -19.52
CA TRP A 126 -11.06 1.22 -18.92
C TRP A 126 -10.28 0.38 -19.95
N SER A 127 -10.81 0.21 -21.16
CA SER A 127 -10.14 -0.50 -22.25
C SER A 127 -8.83 0.16 -22.68
N GLU A 128 -8.79 1.50 -22.75
CA GLU A 128 -7.57 2.23 -23.12
C GLU A 128 -6.52 2.19 -22.00
N ALA A 129 -6.95 2.17 -20.73
CA ALA A 129 -6.03 1.96 -19.60
C ALA A 129 -5.37 0.56 -19.63
N VAL A 130 -6.10 -0.46 -20.09
CA VAL A 130 -5.56 -1.82 -20.34
C VAL A 130 -4.65 -1.84 -21.57
N GLU A 131 -5.02 -1.13 -22.63
CA GLU A 131 -4.21 -1.01 -23.86
C GLU A 131 -2.87 -0.30 -23.59
N PHE A 132 -2.86 0.78 -22.79
CA PHE A 132 -1.64 1.43 -22.31
C PHE A 132 -0.73 0.44 -21.56
N CYS A 133 -1.30 -0.36 -20.65
CA CYS A 133 -0.55 -1.41 -19.95
C CYS A 133 0.02 -2.46 -20.92
N ARG A 134 -0.71 -2.83 -21.98
CA ARG A 134 -0.27 -3.77 -23.02
C ARG A 134 0.90 -3.19 -23.83
N ARG A 135 0.75 -1.97 -24.37
CA ARG A 135 1.79 -1.27 -25.14
C ARG A 135 3.05 -1.05 -24.30
N LEU A 136 2.92 -0.68 -23.02
CA LEU A 136 4.06 -0.55 -22.10
C LEU A 136 4.74 -1.90 -21.82
N SER A 137 3.96 -2.98 -21.71
CA SER A 137 4.51 -4.33 -21.52
C SER A 137 5.34 -4.78 -22.72
N GLU A 138 4.88 -4.47 -23.93
CA GLU A 138 5.58 -4.76 -25.17
C GLU A 138 6.84 -3.90 -25.35
N LYS A 139 6.80 -2.61 -24.99
CA LYS A 139 7.96 -1.69 -25.04
C LYS A 139 9.10 -2.14 -24.12
N GLU A 140 8.80 -2.70 -22.94
CA GLU A 140 9.81 -3.08 -21.95
C GLU A 140 10.09 -4.59 -21.78
N GLY A 141 9.29 -5.47 -22.38
CA GLY A 141 9.39 -6.92 -22.14
C GLY A 141 9.06 -7.34 -20.70
N LYS A 142 8.32 -6.50 -19.97
CA LYS A 142 7.87 -6.73 -18.58
C LYS A 142 6.35 -6.76 -18.53
N ARG A 143 5.76 -7.34 -17.48
CA ARG A 143 4.29 -7.37 -17.34
C ARG A 143 3.77 -6.17 -16.56
N TYR A 144 3.21 -5.20 -17.27
CA TYR A 144 2.39 -4.13 -16.71
C TYR A 144 0.90 -4.46 -16.81
N ARG A 145 0.10 -3.95 -15.88
CA ARG A 145 -1.35 -4.15 -15.78
C ARG A 145 -1.96 -3.16 -14.79
N LEU A 146 -3.29 -3.06 -14.81
CA LEU A 146 -4.04 -2.45 -13.72
C LEU A 146 -3.94 -3.30 -12.43
N PRO A 147 -3.93 -2.67 -11.23
CA PRO A 147 -4.06 -3.37 -9.96
C PRO A 147 -5.46 -3.98 -9.81
N THR A 148 -5.61 -4.96 -8.93
CA THR A 148 -6.93 -5.36 -8.42
C THR A 148 -7.41 -4.38 -7.34
N GLU A 149 -8.70 -4.39 -6.97
CA GLU A 149 -9.22 -3.57 -5.85
C GLU A 149 -8.46 -3.81 -4.52
N ALA A 150 -7.85 -4.98 -4.37
CA ALA A 150 -7.14 -5.42 -3.18
C ALA A 150 -5.64 -5.09 -3.18
N GLU A 151 -5.10 -4.54 -4.28
CA GLU A 151 -3.68 -4.24 -4.50
C GLU A 151 -3.40 -2.75 -4.48
#